data_AF-A0A3M8EXL4-F1
#
_entry.id   AF-A0A3M8EXL4-F1
#
_cell.length_a   1.000
_cell.length_b   1.000
_cell.length_c   1.000
_cell.angle_alpha   90.00
_cell.angle_beta   90.00
_cell.angle_gamma   90.00
#
_symmetry.space_group_name_H-M   'P 1'
#
loop_
_entity.id
_entity.type
_entity.pdbx_description
1 polymer ?
#
loop_
_entity_poly.entity_id
_entity_poly.type
_entity_poly.pdbx_seq_one_letter_code
_entity_poly.pdbx_strand_id
1 'polypeptide(L)'
;MTPLRTRHAWQLSFGETPRPSTLPRTFDVVRVGMGLGLPAIDAVIDSNGQVGPVLGCGTHRSLLIPVEAGTAHLWGAPHSVCDAGAALWCGTDGEPSFCHNRVWMSRPEPLAHPTTGHRTLHNHLSLMRDRMRSPRQLRCGAGTVCHP
;
A
#
# COMPACT_ATOMS: atom_id res chain seq x y z
N MET A 1 -14.44 5.50 14.50
CA MET A 1 -13.21 5.44 13.66
C MET A 1 -12.49 4.15 13.98
N THR A 2 -12.35 3.22 13.02
CA THR A 2 -11.55 2.00 13.24
C THR A 2 -10.06 2.38 13.17
N PRO A 3 -9.24 2.03 14.18
CA PRO A 3 -7.82 2.31 14.13
C PRO A 3 -7.19 1.53 12.98
N LEU A 4 -6.41 2.21 12.14
CA LEU A 4 -5.56 1.55 11.15
C LEU A 4 -4.48 0.78 11.93
N ARG A 5 -4.49 -0.55 11.82
CA ARG A 5 -3.53 -1.44 12.47
C ARG A 5 -2.74 -2.20 11.41
N THR A 6 -1.43 -2.23 11.58
CA THR A 6 -0.49 -3.11 10.89
C THR A 6 -0.11 -4.23 11.84
N ARG A 7 0.10 -5.44 11.32
CA ARG A 7 0.53 -6.62 12.10
C ARG A 7 2.05 -6.71 12.27
N HIS A 8 2.81 -5.90 11.55
CA HIS A 8 4.27 -5.93 11.58
C HIS A 8 4.87 -4.69 12.21
N ALA A 9 6.10 -4.83 12.71
CA ALA A 9 6.90 -3.72 13.20
C ALA A 9 7.38 -2.84 12.04
N TRP A 10 7.28 -1.52 12.24
CA TRP A 10 7.71 -0.50 11.30
C TRP A 10 8.64 0.49 12.00
N GLN A 11 9.66 0.93 11.29
CA GLN A 11 10.43 2.12 11.63
C GLN A 11 9.74 3.33 10.99
N LEU A 12 9.44 4.32 11.81
CA LEU A 12 8.72 5.53 11.38
C LEU A 12 9.68 6.71 11.33
N SER A 13 9.69 7.40 10.20
CA SER A 13 10.40 8.68 10.03
C SER A 13 9.41 9.73 9.57
N PHE A 14 9.26 10.80 10.35
CA PHE A 14 8.30 11.85 10.07
C PHE A 14 8.81 12.82 9.00
N GLY A 15 7.91 13.24 8.10
CA GLY A 15 8.23 14.11 6.98
C GLY A 15 8.59 13.33 5.71
N GLU A 16 8.60 14.05 4.58
CA GLU A 16 9.00 13.52 3.27
C GLU A 16 10.52 13.42 3.12
N THR A 17 11.23 14.25 3.88
CA THR A 17 12.66 14.44 3.84
C THR A 17 13.22 14.22 5.25
N PRO A 18 14.33 13.47 5.41
CA PRO A 18 15.08 12.80 4.35
C PRO A 18 14.33 11.59 3.77
N ARG A 19 14.51 11.35 2.46
CA ARG A 19 14.06 10.11 1.84
C ARG A 19 14.86 8.93 2.42
N PRO A 20 14.25 7.75 2.63
CA PRO A 20 14.97 6.57 3.07
C PRO A 20 16.16 6.28 2.15
N SER A 21 17.33 5.99 2.73
CA SER A 21 18.56 5.72 1.98
C SER A 21 18.48 4.46 1.12
N THR A 22 17.58 3.54 1.46
CA THR A 22 17.30 2.32 0.69
C THR A 22 16.52 2.59 -0.59
N LEU A 23 15.82 3.73 -0.68
CA LEU A 23 14.99 4.05 -1.84
C LEU A 23 15.87 4.45 -3.04
N PRO A 24 15.70 3.81 -4.22
CA PRO A 24 16.49 4.13 -5.39
C PRO A 24 16.20 5.53 -5.94
N ARG A 25 17.09 6.04 -6.80
CA ARG A 25 16.88 7.34 -7.47
C ARG A 25 15.68 7.33 -8.42
N THR A 26 15.38 6.17 -9.01
CA THR A 26 14.29 5.96 -9.96
C THR A 26 13.37 4.85 -9.46
N PHE A 27 12.07 5.15 -9.38
CA PHE A 27 10.99 4.25 -9.00
C PHE A 27 9.68 4.83 -9.55
N ASP A 28 8.66 3.99 -9.66
CA ASP A 28 7.28 4.43 -9.87
C ASP A 28 6.52 4.39 -8.54
N VAL A 29 5.39 5.08 -8.45
CA VAL A 29 4.63 5.21 -7.20
C VAL A 29 3.21 4.73 -7.36
N VAL A 30 2.85 3.69 -6.61
CA VAL A 30 1.46 3.23 -6.49
C VAL A 30 0.76 3.99 -5.37
N ARG A 31 -0.29 4.73 -5.72
CA ARG A 31 -1.18 5.41 -4.78
C ARG A 31 -2.41 4.55 -4.50
N VAL A 32 -2.68 4.32 -3.21
CA VAL A 32 -3.84 3.56 -2.74
C VAL A 32 -4.35 4.10 -1.40
N GLY A 33 -5.64 3.96 -1.12
CA GLY A 33 -6.19 4.32 0.20
C GLY A 33 -5.66 3.42 1.32
N MET A 34 -5.34 3.98 2.48
CA MET A 34 -4.77 3.26 3.63
C MET A 34 -5.59 2.05 4.08
N GLY A 35 -6.93 2.13 3.99
CA GLY A 35 -7.81 1.03 4.37
C GLY A 35 -7.65 -0.23 3.51
N LEU A 36 -7.23 -0.07 2.26
CA LEU A 36 -6.91 -1.17 1.34
C LEU A 36 -5.41 -1.49 1.37
N GLY A 37 -4.58 -0.45 1.36
CA GLY A 37 -3.13 -0.57 1.20
C GLY A 37 -2.42 -1.20 2.39
N LEU A 38 -2.77 -0.84 3.64
CA LEU A 38 -2.10 -1.41 4.81
C LEU A 38 -2.32 -2.93 4.94
N PRO A 39 -3.57 -3.45 4.84
CA PRO A 39 -3.79 -4.90 4.83
C PRO A 39 -3.10 -5.62 3.66
N ALA A 40 -3.03 -4.98 2.49
CA ALA A 40 -2.33 -5.55 1.34
C ALA A 40 -0.82 -5.65 1.58
N ILE A 41 -0.20 -4.61 2.16
CA ILE A 41 1.22 -4.63 2.53
C ILE A 41 1.50 -5.70 3.59
N ASP A 42 0.66 -5.82 4.62
CA ASP A 42 0.78 -6.89 5.61
C ASP A 42 0.71 -8.28 4.93
N ALA A 43 -0.18 -8.46 3.96
CA ALA A 43 -0.30 -9.71 3.23
C ALA A 43 0.92 -9.98 2.32
N VAL A 44 1.52 -8.94 1.73
CA VAL A 44 2.80 -9.07 1.01
C VAL A 44 3.87 -9.58 1.96
N ILE A 45 3.99 -8.99 3.15
CA ILE A 45 4.95 -9.41 4.19
C ILE A 45 4.69 -10.86 4.63
N ASP A 46 3.44 -11.22 4.94
CA ASP A 46 3.06 -12.58 5.34
C ASP A 46 3.42 -13.62 4.27
N SER A 47 3.37 -13.24 2.99
CA SER A 47 3.78 -14.09 1.87
C SER A 47 5.29 -14.09 1.58
N ASN A 48 6.10 -13.52 2.49
CA ASN A 48 7.53 -13.31 2.33
C ASN A 48 7.89 -12.52 1.06
N GLY A 49 7.00 -11.60 0.67
CA GLY A 49 7.20 -10.70 -0.47
C GLY A 49 8.08 -9.50 -0.12
N GLN A 50 8.65 -8.89 -1.14
CA GLN A 50 9.49 -7.71 -1.01
C GLN A 50 8.63 -6.47 -0.71
N VAL A 51 8.93 -5.81 0.42
CA VAL A 51 8.30 -4.56 0.83
C VAL A 51 9.36 -3.51 1.07
N GLY A 52 9.29 -2.44 0.29
CA GLY A 52 10.15 -1.28 0.44
C GLY A 52 9.60 -0.25 1.42
N PRO A 53 10.26 0.91 1.53
CA PRO A 53 9.72 2.04 2.29
C PRO A 53 8.36 2.48 1.70
N VAL A 54 7.39 2.77 2.55
CA VAL A 54 6.05 3.24 2.18
C VAL A 54 5.83 4.62 2.79
N LEU A 55 5.30 5.57 2.02
CA LEU A 55 4.94 6.89 2.54
C LEU A 55 3.44 6.94 2.79
N GLY A 56 3.03 7.13 4.05
CA GLY A 56 1.63 7.35 4.41
C GLY A 56 1.33 8.82 4.63
N CYS A 57 0.24 9.37 4.08
CA CYS A 57 -0.31 10.68 4.47
C CYS A 57 -1.56 10.45 5.31
N GLY A 58 -1.51 10.82 6.59
CA GLY A 58 -2.64 10.69 7.51
C GLY A 58 -3.84 11.56 7.13
N THR A 59 -3.58 12.75 6.57
CA THR A 59 -4.62 13.70 6.15
C THR A 59 -5.46 13.16 5.00
N HIS A 60 -4.83 12.67 3.93
CA HIS A 60 -5.52 12.13 2.75
C HIS A 60 -5.87 10.65 2.88
N ARG A 61 -5.48 10.02 3.99
CA ARG A 61 -5.66 8.58 4.25
C ARG A 61 -5.16 7.72 3.09
N SER A 62 -4.03 8.11 2.50
CA SER A 62 -3.43 7.46 1.34
C SER A 62 -2.04 6.91 1.66
N LEU A 63 -1.69 5.82 1.00
CA LEU A 63 -0.34 5.28 0.92
C LEU A 63 0.21 5.55 -0.47
N LEU A 64 1.48 5.91 -0.49
CA LEU A 64 2.33 6.03 -1.66
C LEU A 64 3.39 4.95 -1.53
N ILE A 65 3.34 3.98 -2.43
CA ILE A 65 4.14 2.76 -2.35
C ILE A 65 5.09 2.77 -3.55
N PRO A 66 6.37 3.10 -3.33
CA PRO A 66 7.43 2.92 -4.31
C PRO A 66 7.50 1.46 -4.79
N VAL A 67 7.47 1.31 -6.11
CA VAL A 67 7.65 0.04 -6.84
C VAL A 67 8.80 0.18 -7.84
N GLU A 68 9.20 -0.92 -8.48
CA GLU A 68 10.26 -0.88 -9.49
C GLU A 68 9.91 0.11 -10.62
N ALA A 69 10.91 0.85 -11.10
CA ALA A 69 10.72 1.83 -12.18
C ALA A 69 10.28 1.14 -13.49
N GLY A 70 9.49 1.86 -14.29
CA GLY A 70 8.99 1.36 -15.56
C GLY A 70 7.82 0.40 -15.43
N THR A 71 7.22 0.26 -14.24
CA THR A 71 6.06 -0.60 -13.99
C THR A 71 4.74 0.15 -14.08
N ALA A 72 4.72 1.49 -14.13
CA ALA A 72 3.50 2.30 -14.14
C ALA A 72 2.44 1.85 -15.16
N HIS A 73 2.86 1.46 -16.37
CA HIS A 73 1.97 0.97 -17.44
C HIS A 73 1.23 -0.34 -17.11
N LEU A 74 1.69 -1.08 -16.09
CA LEU A 74 1.07 -2.32 -15.61
C LEU A 74 -0.09 -2.04 -14.64
N TRP A 75 -0.26 -0.79 -14.21
CA TRP A 75 -1.23 -0.39 -13.20
C TRP A 75 -2.37 0.42 -13.85
N GLY A 76 -3.44 -0.27 -14.23
CA GLY A 76 -4.65 0.33 -14.80
C GLY A 76 -5.93 -0.01 -14.03
N ALA A 77 -5.80 -0.47 -12.78
CA ALA A 77 -6.93 -1.01 -12.03
C ALA A 77 -7.69 0.10 -11.27
N PRO A 78 -9.03 0.09 -11.18
CA PRO A 78 -9.80 1.20 -10.57
C PRO A 78 -9.63 1.40 -9.05
N HIS A 79 -8.67 0.72 -8.41
CA HIS A 79 -8.41 0.80 -6.97
C HIS A 79 -7.00 1.30 -6.63
N SER A 80 -6.17 1.50 -7.66
CA SER A 80 -4.79 1.92 -7.53
C SER A 80 -4.47 2.78 -8.74
N VAL A 81 -3.87 3.94 -8.51
CA VAL A 81 -3.29 4.74 -9.59
C VAL A 81 -1.78 4.64 -9.43
N CYS A 82 -1.07 4.29 -10.48
CA CYS A 82 0.40 4.34 -10.47
C CYS A 82 0.85 5.52 -11.32
N ASP A 83 1.63 6.40 -10.70
CA ASP A 83 2.22 7.54 -11.39
C ASP A 83 3.65 7.15 -11.80
N ALA A 84 4.00 7.48 -13.05
CA ALA A 84 5.35 7.26 -13.55
C ALA A 84 6.33 8.21 -12.86
N GLY A 85 7.46 7.67 -12.42
CA GLY A 85 8.50 8.44 -11.74
C GLY A 85 8.25 8.71 -10.26
N ALA A 86 9.21 9.40 -9.63
CA ALA A 86 9.33 9.53 -8.18
C ALA A 86 8.38 10.57 -7.54
N ALA A 87 7.21 10.82 -8.14
CA ALA A 87 6.26 11.81 -7.66
C ALA A 87 5.49 11.29 -6.43
N LEU A 88 5.82 11.79 -5.25
CA LEU A 88 5.20 11.41 -3.98
C LEU A 88 3.99 12.30 -3.66
N TRP A 89 2.93 12.22 -4.46
CA TRP A 89 1.77 13.12 -4.35
C TRP A 89 0.58 12.38 -3.75
N CYS A 90 0.11 12.83 -2.58
CA CYS A 90 -0.93 12.13 -1.82
C CYS A 90 -2.36 12.60 -2.10
N GLY A 91 -2.54 13.75 -2.78
CA GLY A 91 -3.84 14.30 -3.18
C GLY A 91 -4.34 13.77 -4.53
N THR A 92 -5.64 13.92 -4.78
CA THR A 92 -6.29 13.48 -6.04
C THR A 92 -6.44 14.58 -7.08
N ASP A 93 -6.33 15.86 -6.66
CA ASP A 93 -6.89 16.99 -7.42
C ASP A 93 -5.82 17.90 -8.01
N GLY A 94 -4.80 17.33 -8.66
CA GLY A 94 -3.87 18.03 -9.59
C GLY A 94 -2.97 19.14 -9.02
N GLU A 95 -3.32 19.72 -7.88
CA GLU A 95 -2.55 20.75 -7.18
C GLU A 95 -1.65 20.05 -6.15
N PRO A 96 -0.33 20.33 -6.16
CA PRO A 96 0.58 19.82 -5.14
C PRO A 96 0.29 20.51 -3.80
N SER A 97 -0.70 20.00 -3.08
CA SER A 97 -0.93 20.39 -1.69
C SER A 97 0.22 19.84 -0.84
N PHE A 98 1.00 20.71 -0.20
CA PHE A 98 1.96 20.32 0.83
C PHE A 98 1.20 19.61 1.97
N CYS A 99 1.27 18.26 2.05
CA CYS A 99 0.72 17.49 3.18
C CYS A 99 1.83 17.34 4.21
N HIS A 100 1.73 18.04 5.34
CA HIS A 100 2.72 17.97 6.42
C HIS A 100 2.61 16.70 7.28
N ASN A 101 1.47 16.01 7.23
CA ASN A 101 1.22 14.80 8.01
C ASN A 101 1.60 13.53 7.21
N ARG A 102 2.85 13.49 6.76
CA ARG A 102 3.42 12.35 6.03
C ARG A 102 4.45 11.63 6.88
N VAL A 103 4.45 10.31 6.81
CA VAL A 103 5.35 9.44 7.55
C VAL A 103 5.89 8.36 6.63
N TRP A 104 7.21 8.26 6.56
CA TRP A 104 7.87 7.10 5.98
C TRP A 104 7.76 5.94 6.96
N MET A 105 7.29 4.82 6.43
CA MET A 105 7.19 3.53 7.10
C MET A 105 8.17 2.59 6.41
N SER A 106 9.24 2.22 7.11
CA SER A 106 10.25 1.29 6.60
C SER A 106 10.29 0.02 7.43
N ARG A 107 10.62 -1.09 6.78
CA ARG A 107 10.95 -2.34 7.47
C ARG A 107 12.27 -2.16 8.24
N PRO A 108 12.40 -2.71 9.45
CA PRO A 108 13.69 -2.72 10.14
C PRO A 108 14.71 -3.57 9.38
N GLU A 109 15.97 -3.14 9.34
CA GLU A 109 17.08 -3.95 8.82
C GLU A 109 17.18 -5.31 9.56
N PRO A 110 17.53 -6.41 8.88
CA PRO A 110 17.96 -6.54 7.47
C PRO A 110 16.79 -6.78 6.48
N LEU A 111 15.54 -6.56 6.89
CA LEU A 111 14.34 -6.90 6.12
C LEU A 111 13.91 -5.79 5.16
N ALA A 112 14.71 -4.71 5.05
CA ALA A 112 14.42 -3.57 4.21
C ALA A 112 14.73 -3.89 2.75
N HIS A 113 13.72 -3.73 1.89
CA HIS A 113 13.91 -3.75 0.44
C HIS A 113 13.94 -2.32 -0.12
N PRO A 114 14.59 -2.09 -1.27
CA PRO A 114 14.65 -0.76 -1.87
C PRO A 114 13.29 -0.29 -2.42
N THR A 115 12.48 -1.22 -2.94
CA THR A 115 11.13 -0.98 -3.45
C THR A 115 10.22 -2.16 -3.10
N THR A 116 8.91 -1.95 -3.22
CA THR A 116 7.92 -3.03 -3.07
C THR A 116 7.76 -3.75 -4.41
N GLY A 117 7.73 -5.09 -4.40
CA GLY A 117 7.59 -5.86 -5.64
C GLY A 117 6.21 -5.66 -6.30
N HIS A 118 6.17 -5.04 -7.49
CA HIS A 118 4.94 -4.61 -8.15
C HIS A 118 3.90 -5.73 -8.36
N ARG A 119 4.32 -6.92 -8.83
CA ARG A 119 3.40 -8.06 -9.09
C ARG A 119 2.73 -8.55 -7.81
N THR A 120 3.51 -8.74 -6.76
CA THR A 120 3.03 -9.24 -5.48
C THR A 120 2.09 -8.22 -4.83
N LEU A 121 2.45 -6.93 -4.90
CA LEU A 121 1.58 -5.85 -4.44
C LEU A 121 0.26 -5.80 -5.20
N HIS A 122 0.30 -5.84 -6.54
CA HIS A 122 -0.89 -5.80 -7.38
C HIS A 122 -1.85 -6.96 -7.07
N ASN A 123 -1.31 -8.18 -6.92
CA ASN A 123 -2.09 -9.36 -6.58
C ASN A 123 -2.81 -9.21 -5.23
N HIS A 124 -2.08 -8.80 -4.19
CA HIS A 124 -2.68 -8.63 -2.85
C HIS A 124 -3.68 -7.47 -2.80
N LEU A 125 -3.43 -6.37 -3.51
CA LEU A 125 -4.39 -5.27 -3.64
C LEU A 125 -5.69 -5.73 -4.32
N SER A 126 -5.58 -6.51 -5.39
CA SER A 126 -6.74 -7.09 -6.09
C SER A 126 -7.53 -8.03 -5.18
N LEU A 127 -6.85 -8.96 -4.50
CA LEU A 127 -7.48 -9.89 -3.55
C LEU A 127 -8.19 -9.17 -2.39
N MET A 128 -7.56 -8.15 -1.81
CA MET A 128 -8.17 -7.39 -0.72
C MET A 128 -9.38 -6.58 -1.18
N ARG A 129 -9.32 -6.04 -2.40
CA ARG A 129 -10.48 -5.39 -3.02
C ARG A 129 -11.65 -6.36 -3.17
N ASP A 130 -11.39 -7.55 -3.69
CA ASP A 130 -12.43 -8.57 -3.92
C ASP A 130 -13.07 -9.03 -2.61
N ARG A 131 -12.27 -9.17 -1.54
CA ARG A 131 -12.77 -9.45 -0.18
C ARG A 131 -13.67 -8.34 0.35
N MET A 132 -13.29 -7.07 0.17
CA MET A 132 -14.12 -5.94 0.59
C MET A 132 -15.42 -5.80 -0.22
N ARG A 133 -15.39 -6.20 -1.50
CA ARG A 133 -16.59 -6.25 -2.36
C ARG A 133 -17.51 -7.42 -2.03
N SER A 134 -16.99 -8.47 -1.37
CA SER A 134 -17.71 -9.69 -1.04
C SER A 134 -17.98 -9.84 0.47
N PRO A 135 -18.66 -8.89 1.15
CA PRO A 135 -19.03 -9.05 2.55
C PRO A 135 -20.04 -10.20 2.78
N ARG A 136 -20.56 -10.84 1.71
CA ARG A 136 -21.51 -11.95 1.77
C ARG A 136 -20.90 -13.35 1.96
N GLN A 137 -19.61 -13.56 1.65
CA GLN A 137 -19.03 -14.92 1.73
C GLN A 137 -18.60 -15.36 3.14
N LEU A 138 -18.47 -14.44 4.10
CA LEU A 138 -18.18 -14.78 5.50
C LEU A 138 -19.44 -15.02 6.36
N ARG A 139 -20.63 -15.06 5.76
CA ARG A 139 -21.90 -15.39 6.46
C ARG A 139 -22.45 -16.80 6.19
N CYS A 140 -21.84 -17.60 5.32
CA CYS A 140 -22.20 -19.01 5.16
C CYS A 140 -21.21 -19.88 5.93
N GLY A 141 -21.34 -19.87 7.25
CA GLY A 141 -20.45 -20.61 8.15
C GLY A 141 -21.04 -20.79 9.54
N ALA A 142 -22.34 -21.08 9.62
CA ALA A 142 -22.97 -21.69 10.80
C ALA A 142 -24.27 -22.34 10.30
N GLY A 143 -24.44 -23.62 10.61
CA GLY A 143 -25.30 -24.53 9.87
C GLY A 143 -26.77 -24.13 9.78
N THR A 144 -27.32 -24.24 8.58
CA THR A 144 -28.72 -24.61 8.39
C THR A 144 -28.77 -25.57 7.21
N VAL A 145 -29.20 -26.79 7.52
CA VAL A 145 -29.46 -27.88 6.60
C VAL A 145 -30.51 -27.42 5.60
N CYS A 146 -30.17 -27.43 4.30
CA CYS A 146 -31.17 -27.41 3.25
C CYS A 146 -31.67 -28.85 3.07
N HIS A 147 -32.96 -29.06 3.27
CA HIS A 147 -33.64 -30.30 2.91
C HIS A 147 -34.60 -30.04 1.73
N PRO A 148 -34.87 -31.10 0.93
CA PRO A 148 -35.21 -31.01 -0.49
C PRO A 148 -36.51 -30.28 -0.81
#